data_AF-A0A949B5N8-F1
#
_entry.id   AF-A0A949B5N8-F1
#
_cell.length_a   1.000
_cell.length_b   1.000
_cell.length_c   1.000
_cell.angle_alpha   90.00
_cell.angle_beta   90.00
_cell.angle_gamma   90.00
#
_symmetry.space_group_name_H-M   'P 1'
#
loop_
_entity.id
_entity.type
_entity.pdbx_description
1 polymer ?
#
loop_
_entity_poly.entity_id
_entity_poly.type
_entity_poly.pdbx_seq_one_letter_code
_entity_poly.pdbx_strand_id
1 'polypeptide(L)'
;MDTKKRTHVVVSEELVEEIDRLSGKRKRSWFITKAVIKEIQRLNFLNAVKETAGAWDDKDHPEFKKGVESWVRNLREEDEKRLKEIL
;
A
#
# COMPACT_ATOMS: atom_id res chain seq x y z
N MET A 1 26.12 2.26 -0.95
CA MET A 1 26.36 1.29 -2.04
C MET A 1 25.40 0.13 -1.82
N ASP A 2 24.48 -0.11 -2.75
CA ASP A 2 23.54 -1.24 -2.66
C ASP A 2 24.31 -2.55 -2.89
N THR A 3 24.59 -3.29 -1.82
CA THR A 3 25.37 -4.52 -1.88
C THR A 3 24.49 -5.68 -2.32
N LYS A 4 24.60 -6.06 -3.59
CA LYS A 4 23.87 -7.21 -4.13
C LYS A 4 24.46 -8.52 -3.58
N LYS A 5 23.64 -9.27 -2.84
CA LYS A 5 23.96 -10.64 -2.40
C LYS A 5 23.31 -11.66 -3.34
N ARG A 6 24.05 -12.69 -3.77
CA ARG A 6 23.48 -13.82 -4.51
C ARG A 6 22.87 -14.82 -3.54
N THR A 7 21.65 -15.26 -3.85
CA THR A 7 20.92 -16.27 -3.08
C THR A 7 20.51 -17.39 -4.03
N HIS A 8 20.78 -18.63 -3.66
CA HIS A 8 20.30 -19.80 -4.41
C HIS A 8 18.87 -20.11 -4.00
N VAL A 9 17.95 -20.19 -4.97
CA VAL A 9 16.53 -20.48 -4.75
C VAL A 9 16.15 -21.66 -5.62
N VAL A 10 15.59 -22.70 -5.02
CA VAL A 10 15.07 -23.88 -5.73
C VAL A 10 13.62 -23.60 -6.13
N VAL A 11 13.32 -23.79 -7.41
CA VAL A 11 11.99 -23.59 -8.01
C VAL A 11 11.73 -24.71 -9.02
N SER A 12 10.47 -24.99 -9.31
CA SER A 12 10.11 -25.97 -10.35
C SER A 12 10.53 -25.48 -11.74
N GLU A 13 10.81 -26.42 -12.64
CA GLU A 13 11.13 -26.12 -14.04
C GLU A 13 9.96 -25.39 -14.72
N GLU A 14 8.73 -25.84 -14.51
CA GLU A 14 7.51 -25.19 -14.99
C GLU A 14 7.44 -23.70 -14.61
N LEU A 15 7.77 -23.36 -13.35
CA LEU A 15 7.76 -21.96 -12.91
C LEU A 15 8.85 -21.14 -13.60
N VAL A 16 10.01 -21.74 -13.86
CA VAL A 16 11.10 -21.07 -14.58
C VAL A 16 10.71 -20.80 -16.03
N GLU A 17 10.08 -21.77 -16.69
CA GLU A 17 9.55 -21.63 -18.05
C GLU A 17 8.47 -20.55 -18.11
N GLU A 18 7.58 -20.51 -17.13
CA GLU A 18 6.54 -19.47 -17.03
C GLU A 18 7.14 -18.08 -16.95
N ILE A 19 8.12 -17.90 -16.06
CA ILE A 19 8.81 -16.62 -15.87
C ILE A 19 9.50 -16.20 -17.16
N ASP A 20 10.16 -17.13 -17.85
CA ASP A 20 10.82 -16.84 -19.12
C ASP A 20 9.83 -16.48 -20.22
N ARG A 21 8.66 -17.10 -20.26
CA ARG A 21 7.57 -16.77 -21.19
C ARG A 21 7.02 -15.37 -20.95
N LEU A 22 6.81 -14.99 -19.68
CA LEU A 22 6.22 -13.69 -19.32
C LEU A 22 7.22 -12.54 -19.37
N SER A 23 8.45 -12.76 -18.93
CA SER A 23 9.45 -11.69 -18.76
C SER A 23 10.55 -11.70 -19.83
N GLY A 24 10.66 -12.79 -20.59
CA GLY A 24 11.75 -13.04 -21.50
C GLY A 24 12.99 -13.62 -20.81
N LYS A 25 13.86 -14.25 -21.60
CA LYS A 25 15.10 -14.86 -21.10
C LYS A 25 15.98 -13.83 -20.39
N ARG A 26 16.72 -14.28 -19.37
CA ARG A 26 17.64 -13.47 -18.53
C ARG A 26 16.99 -12.44 -17.60
N LYS A 27 15.65 -12.37 -17.52
CA LYS A 27 14.94 -11.45 -16.61
C LYS A 27 14.41 -12.11 -15.32
N ARG A 28 14.75 -13.38 -15.06
CA ARG A 28 14.30 -14.14 -13.89
C ARG A 28 14.61 -13.46 -12.56
N SER A 29 15.85 -13.01 -12.35
CA SER A 29 16.25 -12.32 -11.12
C SER A 29 15.46 -11.02 -10.92
N TRP A 30 15.24 -10.25 -11.99
CA TRP A 30 14.40 -9.05 -11.95
C TRP A 30 12.94 -9.37 -11.61
N PHE A 31 12.38 -10.39 -12.26
CA PHE A 31 10.99 -10.80 -12.05
C PHE A 31 10.75 -11.26 -10.60
N ILE A 32 11.61 -12.15 -10.10
CA ILE A 32 11.54 -12.65 -8.72
C ILE A 32 11.71 -11.49 -7.73
N THR A 33 12.68 -10.60 -7.96
CA THR A 33 12.88 -9.43 -7.08
C THR A 33 11.63 -8.55 -7.02
N LYS A 34 11.01 -8.27 -8.17
CA LYS A 34 9.76 -7.48 -8.22
C LYS A 34 8.60 -8.18 -7.53
N ALA A 35 8.44 -9.48 -7.73
CA ALA A 35 7.41 -10.26 -7.06
C ALA A 35 7.60 -10.27 -5.54
N VAL A 36 8.82 -10.48 -5.07
CA VAL A 36 9.16 -10.46 -3.63
C VAL A 36 8.91 -9.09 -3.01
N ILE A 37 9.32 -8.00 -3.66
CA ILE A 37 9.04 -6.63 -3.17
C ILE A 37 7.53 -6.42 -3.01
N LYS A 38 6.74 -6.80 -4.02
CA LYS A 38 5.28 -6.65 -3.98
C LYS A 38 4.67 -7.45 -2.83
N GLU A 39 5.13 -8.69 -2.62
CA GLU A 39 4.60 -9.55 -1.56
C GLU A 39 4.97 -9.06 -0.17
N ILE A 40 6.21 -8.58 0.03
CA ILE A 40 6.63 -7.95 1.29
C ILE A 40 5.75 -6.73 1.60
N GLN A 41 5.51 -5.87 0.62
CA GLN A 41 4.64 -4.70 0.79
C GLN A 41 3.21 -5.12 1.18
N ARG A 42 2.67 -6.15 0.53
CA ARG A 42 1.33 -6.69 0.83
C ARG A 42 1.26 -7.21 2.26
N LEU A 43 2.24 -7.99 2.70
CA LEU A 43 2.28 -8.56 4.05
C LEU A 43 2.42 -7.47 5.12
N ASN A 44 3.31 -6.50 4.91
CA ASN A 44 3.47 -5.36 5.82
C ASN A 44 2.17 -4.55 5.92
N PHE A 45 1.50 -4.29 4.80
CA PHE A 45 0.21 -3.61 4.80
C PHE A 45 -0.85 -4.37 5.59
N LEU A 46 -0.97 -5.68 5.38
CA LEU A 46 -1.93 -6.50 6.12
C LEU A 46 -1.65 -6.52 7.61
N ASN A 47 -0.38 -6.55 8.02
CA ASN A 47 -0.01 -6.46 9.43
C ASN A 47 -0.40 -5.10 10.01
N ALA A 48 -0.07 -4.01 9.32
CA ALA A 48 -0.45 -2.67 9.75
C ALA A 48 -1.97 -2.52 9.90
N VAL A 49 -2.75 -3.01 8.93
CA VAL A 49 -4.23 -3.00 9.02
C VAL A 49 -4.75 -3.78 10.22
N LYS A 50 -4.13 -4.91 10.56
CA LYS A 50 -4.52 -5.69 11.75
C LYS A 50 -4.15 -4.98 13.05
N GLU A 51 -2.97 -4.38 13.11
CA GLU A 51 -2.48 -3.66 14.29
C GLU A 51 -3.26 -2.36 14.55
N THR A 52 -3.71 -1.69 13.49
CA THR A 52 -4.52 -0.47 13.58
C THR A 52 -6.02 -0.72 13.51
N ALA A 53 -6.45 -1.98 13.47
CA ALA A 53 -7.87 -2.33 13.50
C ALA A 53 -8.47 -1.84 14.83
N GLY A 54 -9.46 -0.94 14.73
CA GLY A 54 -10.07 -0.32 15.91
C GLY A 54 -9.27 0.84 16.50
N ALA A 55 -8.16 1.26 15.89
CA ALA A 55 -7.48 2.51 16.25
C ALA A 55 -8.32 3.76 15.97
N TRP A 56 -9.45 3.60 15.28
CA TRP A 56 -10.40 4.66 14.96
C TRP A 56 -11.74 4.31 15.62
N ASP A 57 -11.91 4.69 16.89
CA ASP A 57 -13.16 4.57 17.65
C ASP A 57 -13.88 5.93 17.69
N ASP A 58 -15.21 5.91 17.67
CA ASP A 58 -16.07 7.10 17.76
C ASP A 58 -15.88 7.84 19.11
N LYS A 59 -15.40 7.13 20.14
CA LYS A 59 -15.06 7.72 21.44
C LYS A 59 -13.82 8.61 21.36
N ASP A 60 -12.83 8.20 20.58
CA ASP A 60 -11.57 8.92 20.42
C ASP A 60 -11.67 10.01 19.34
N HIS A 61 -12.62 9.86 18.40
CA HIS A 61 -12.87 10.81 17.32
C HIS A 61 -14.36 11.19 17.16
N PRO A 62 -14.93 11.97 18.10
CA PRO A 62 -16.35 12.34 18.08
C PRO A 62 -16.75 13.19 16.87
N GLU A 63 -15.80 13.87 16.22
CA GLU A 63 -15.99 14.67 15.00
C GLU A 63 -16.50 13.85 13.81
N PHE A 64 -16.20 12.54 13.78
CA PHE A 64 -16.64 11.63 12.72
C PHE A 64 -17.92 10.87 13.06
N LYS A 65 -18.55 11.12 14.21
CA LYS A 65 -19.76 10.41 14.67
C LYS A 65 -20.94 10.48 13.69
N LYS A 66 -21.01 11.52 12.87
CA LYS A 66 -22.01 11.68 11.79
C LYS A 66 -21.53 11.10 10.44
N GLY A 67 -20.44 10.35 10.45
CA GLY A 67 -19.71 9.87 9.29
C GLY A 67 -18.62 10.84 8.83
N VAL A 68 -17.53 10.27 8.30
CA VAL A 68 -16.40 11.02 7.72
C VAL A 68 -16.87 11.94 6.59
N GLU A 69 -17.87 11.53 5.80
CA GLU A 69 -18.43 12.35 4.73
C GLU A 69 -18.99 13.68 5.26
N SER A 70 -19.77 13.65 6.34
CA SER A 70 -20.33 14.86 6.95
C SER A 70 -19.23 15.78 7.47
N TRP A 71 -18.16 15.21 8.03
CA TRP A 71 -17.02 15.98 8.52
C TRP A 71 -16.24 16.65 7.38
N VAL A 72 -15.92 15.91 6.30
CA VAL A 72 -15.23 16.46 5.12
C VAL A 72 -16.07 17.56 4.47
N ARG A 73 -17.39 17.38 4.41
CA ARG A 73 -18.29 18.40 3.88
C ARG A 73 -18.23 19.70 4.70
N ASN A 74 -18.31 19.59 6.02
CA ASN A 74 -18.22 20.77 6.90
C ASN A 74 -16.88 21.50 6.73
N LEU A 75 -15.76 20.77 6.65
CA LEU A 75 -14.44 21.37 6.39
C LEU A 75 -14.40 22.17 5.08
N ARG A 76 -14.98 21.61 4.00
CA ARG A 76 -15.05 22.31 2.71
C ARG A 76 -15.90 23.57 2.78
N GLU A 77 -17.05 23.49 3.45
CA GLU A 77 -17.94 24.64 3.63
C GLU A 77 -17.28 25.75 4.48
N GLU A 78 -16.48 25.39 5.49
CA GLU A 78 -15.68 26.33 6.29
C GLU A 78 -14.57 26.98 5.46
N ASP A 79 -13.84 26.22 4.66
CA ASP A 79 -12.80 26.75 3.78
C ASP A 79 -13.38 27.70 2.72
N GLU A 80 -14.52 27.34 2.12
CA GLU A 80 -15.21 28.20 1.15
C GLU A 80 -15.70 29.52 1.76
N LYS A 81 -16.21 29.49 3.00
CA LYS A 81 -16.60 30.71 3.72
C LYS A 81 -15.39 31.60 3.97
N ARG A 82 -14.29 31.03 4.46
CA ARG A 82 -13.04 31.76 4.71
C ARG A 82 -12.49 32.39 3.42
N LEU A 83 -12.55 31.67 2.31
CA LEU A 83 -12.11 32.18 1.02
C LEU A 83 -12.94 33.39 0.57
N LYS A 84 -14.26 33.38 0.80
CA LYS A 84 -15.16 34.50 0.49
C LYS A 84 -14.95 35.73 1.39
N GLU A 85 -14.41 35.56 2.59
CA GLU A 85 -14.09 36.66 3.50
C GLU A 85 -12.76 37.36 3.15
N ILE A 86 -11.88 36.67 2.43
CA ILE A 86 -10.57 37.17 2.02
C ILE A 86 -10.61 37.86 0.64
N LEU A 87 -11.56 37.48 -0.22
CA LEU A 87 -11.80 38.05 -1.55
C LEU A 87 -12.76 39.25 -1.50
#